data_AF-A0A2K8T726-F1
#
_entry.id   AF-A0A2K8T726-F1
#
_cell.length_a   1.000
_cell.length_b   1.000
_cell.length_c   1.000
_cell.angle_alpha   90.00
_cell.angle_beta   90.00
_cell.angle_gamma   90.00
#
_symmetry.space_group_name_H-M   'P 1'
#
loop_
_entity.id
_entity.type
_entity.pdbx_description
1 polymer ?
#
loop_
_entity_poly.entity_id
_entity_poly.type
_entity_poly.pdbx_seq_one_letter_code
_entity_poly.pdbx_strand_id
1 'polypeptide(L)'
;MSPLPVFQLLLQDNPNLFTTEGLSALLEDCIRLKYPKRHKFTYPSLLNQQVYLSLANLSDSSNEEGEIIRRILSDPKGWCLDAPAEVNVGAKFYDMGKMFGPGFGTDLFLYHTVRDNIQQLQKSLGISGVRTRNISVRVRPGRCRWRSLSKRRHRLFSYPALEDQLVMQESDRVTLQQAAPEIIKYFISLVQMPLEYRLFLVDEKEQKIPTSVSAVENAVSSATIAEISTESFDWELTGANCWRGKSVERLDPDEILLIVHLDWSEKEFIFFEAQHPNLSRFPWTDTTAE
;
A
#
# COMPACT_ATOMS: atom_id res chain seq x y z
N MET A 1 24.31 4.62 -20.22
CA MET A 1 23.79 5.74 -19.41
C MET A 1 24.64 5.81 -18.17
N SER A 2 25.40 6.90 -17.95
CA SER A 2 26.17 7.04 -16.70
C SER A 2 25.17 7.18 -15.54
N PRO A 3 25.28 6.39 -14.45
CA PRO A 3 24.45 6.60 -13.29
C PRO A 3 24.77 7.99 -12.74
N LEU A 4 23.74 8.83 -12.59
CA LEU A 4 23.86 10.14 -11.95
C LEU A 4 24.68 9.98 -10.65
N PRO A 5 25.64 10.87 -10.35
CA PRO A 5 26.45 10.81 -9.12
C PRO A 5 25.61 10.62 -7.84
N VAL A 6 24.37 11.10 -7.86
CA VAL A 6 23.38 10.92 -6.79
C VAL A 6 23.16 9.44 -6.42
N PHE A 7 23.15 8.52 -7.39
CA PHE A 7 22.93 7.10 -7.12
C PHE A 7 24.14 6.44 -6.45
N GLN A 8 25.36 6.97 -6.65
CA GLN A 8 26.53 6.46 -5.93
C GLN A 8 26.43 6.76 -4.43
N LEU A 9 25.93 7.94 -4.06
CA LEU A 9 25.68 8.30 -2.67
C LEU A 9 24.55 7.43 -2.07
N LEU A 10 23.46 7.25 -2.79
CA LEU A 10 22.34 6.41 -2.33
C LEU A 10 22.73 4.93 -2.18
N LEU A 11 23.65 4.43 -3.02
CA LEU A 11 24.19 3.08 -2.88
C LEU A 11 25.10 2.91 -1.66
N GLN A 12 25.75 3.99 -1.19
CA GLN A 12 26.52 3.96 0.06
C GLN A 12 25.59 3.84 1.27
N ASP A 13 24.41 4.46 1.20
CA ASP A 13 23.39 4.35 2.23
C ASP A 13 22.76 2.94 2.26
N ASN A 14 22.38 2.42 1.09
CA ASN A 14 21.80 1.10 0.95
C ASN A 14 22.25 0.42 -0.37
N PRO A 15 23.02 -0.69 -0.29
CA PRO A 15 23.51 -1.38 -1.48
C PRO A 15 22.39 -2.03 -2.32
N ASN A 16 21.20 -2.22 -1.73
CA ASN A 16 20.06 -2.81 -2.41
C ASN A 16 19.23 -1.78 -3.20
N LEU A 17 19.73 -0.57 -3.45
CA LEU A 17 19.00 0.50 -4.16
C LEU A 17 18.27 0.02 -5.42
N PHE A 18 18.94 -0.78 -6.25
CA PHE A 18 18.38 -1.29 -7.51
C PHE A 18 17.64 -2.63 -7.34
N THR A 19 16.84 -2.73 -6.29
CA THR A 19 15.88 -3.83 -6.03
C THR A 19 14.49 -3.24 -5.82
N THR A 20 13.45 -4.07 -5.86
CA THR A 20 12.08 -3.63 -5.57
C THR A 20 11.99 -2.98 -4.20
N GLU A 21 12.57 -3.62 -3.17
CA GLU A 21 12.62 -3.11 -1.80
C GLU A 21 13.44 -1.82 -1.70
N GLY A 22 14.56 -1.74 -2.43
CA GLY A 22 15.41 -0.56 -2.46
C GLY A 22 14.72 0.67 -3.03
N LEU A 23 14.07 0.53 -4.19
CA LEU A 23 13.34 1.63 -4.83
C LEU A 23 12.07 2.01 -4.05
N SER A 24 11.33 1.04 -3.52
CA SER A 24 10.18 1.27 -2.63
C SER A 24 10.59 2.10 -1.41
N ALA A 25 11.66 1.70 -0.71
CA ALA A 25 12.16 2.42 0.46
C ALA A 25 12.65 3.83 0.11
N LEU A 26 13.22 4.04 -1.09
CA LEU A 26 13.65 5.37 -1.53
C LEU A 26 12.44 6.30 -1.70
N LEU A 27 11.38 5.80 -2.33
CA LEU A 27 10.17 6.59 -2.55
C LEU A 27 9.40 6.85 -1.23
N GLU A 28 9.37 5.88 -0.31
CA GLU A 28 8.86 6.11 1.04
C GLU A 28 9.65 7.21 1.76
N ASP A 29 10.98 7.14 1.74
CA ASP A 29 11.83 8.16 2.37
C ASP A 29 11.57 9.56 1.78
N CYS A 30 11.36 9.66 0.46
CA CYS A 30 10.98 10.92 -0.20
C CYS A 30 9.66 11.50 0.35
N ILE A 31 8.63 10.67 0.58
CA ILE A 31 7.37 11.11 1.21
C ILE A 31 7.63 11.62 2.64
N ARG A 32 8.53 10.95 3.36
CA ARG A 32 8.82 11.21 4.78
C ARG A 32 9.72 12.41 5.02
N LEU A 33 10.28 13.05 3.97
CA LEU A 33 11.07 14.27 4.06
C LEU A 33 10.33 15.43 4.76
N LYS A 34 8.99 15.46 4.71
CA LYS A 34 8.17 16.45 5.45
C LYS A 34 8.17 16.25 6.97
N TYR A 35 8.53 15.05 7.44
CA TYR A 35 8.49 14.67 8.85
C TYR A 35 9.79 13.96 9.28
N PRO A 36 10.97 14.58 9.09
CA PRO A 36 12.24 13.87 9.17
C PRO A 36 12.56 13.37 10.59
N LYS A 37 11.97 13.98 11.62
CA LYS A 37 12.14 13.57 13.03
C LYS A 37 11.27 12.37 13.44
N ARG A 38 10.33 11.93 12.59
CA ARG A 38 9.36 10.86 12.87
C ARG A 38 9.61 9.60 12.04
N HIS A 39 10.68 9.58 11.26
CA HIS A 39 11.00 8.52 10.31
C HIS A 39 12.47 8.15 10.41
N LYS A 40 12.77 6.85 10.34
CA LYS A 40 14.14 6.36 10.24
C LYS A 40 14.43 6.12 8.77
N PHE A 41 15.23 6.98 8.17
CA PHE A 41 15.57 6.92 6.75
C PHE A 41 16.44 5.71 6.43
N THR A 42 16.07 5.03 5.36
CA THR A 42 16.92 4.02 4.70
C THR A 42 18.03 4.70 3.90
N TYR A 43 17.74 5.86 3.33
CA TYR A 43 18.65 6.72 2.56
C TYR A 43 18.84 8.07 3.24
N PRO A 44 19.63 8.16 4.33
CA PRO A 44 19.87 9.42 5.04
C PRO A 44 20.49 10.51 4.15
N SER A 45 21.15 10.17 3.04
CA SER A 45 21.64 11.15 2.06
C SER A 45 20.52 12.01 1.45
N LEU A 46 19.27 11.54 1.44
CA LEU A 46 18.10 12.33 1.00
C LEU A 46 17.84 13.56 1.88
N LEU A 47 18.34 13.59 3.12
CA LEU A 47 18.23 14.77 3.98
C LEU A 47 19.05 15.95 3.45
N ASN A 48 20.02 15.69 2.56
CA ASN A 48 20.64 16.72 1.76
C ASN A 48 19.70 17.07 0.59
N GLN A 49 19.15 18.29 0.62
CA GLN A 49 18.24 18.81 -0.41
C GLN A 49 18.79 18.63 -1.83
N GLN A 50 20.11 18.74 -2.01
CA GLN A 50 20.70 18.61 -3.35
C GLN A 50 20.60 17.20 -3.93
N VAL A 51 20.58 16.18 -3.08
CA VAL A 51 20.34 14.79 -3.49
C VAL A 51 18.90 14.64 -3.98
N TYR A 52 17.93 15.22 -3.25
CA TYR A 52 16.52 15.17 -3.64
C TYR A 52 16.22 15.94 -4.94
N LEU A 53 16.80 17.13 -5.11
CA LEU A 53 16.70 17.89 -6.36
C LEU A 53 17.36 17.17 -7.54
N SER A 54 18.52 16.53 -7.30
CA SER A 54 19.20 15.73 -8.32
C SER A 54 18.37 14.53 -8.77
N LEU A 55 17.63 13.88 -7.86
CA LEU A 55 16.68 12.81 -8.23
C LEU A 55 15.52 13.31 -9.09
N ALA A 56 15.15 14.58 -8.93
CA ALA A 56 14.16 15.25 -9.78
C ALA A 56 14.74 15.74 -11.11
N ASN A 57 16.03 15.50 -11.39
CA ASN A 57 16.77 16.08 -12.52
C ASN A 57 16.75 17.62 -12.53
N LEU A 58 16.79 18.23 -11.34
CA LEU A 58 16.93 19.68 -11.15
C LEU A 58 18.35 20.03 -10.70
N SER A 59 18.83 21.22 -11.09
CA SER A 59 20.16 21.74 -10.71
C SER A 59 20.13 22.47 -9.36
N ASP A 60 21.20 23.19 -9.02
CA ASP A 60 21.48 23.79 -7.69
C ASP A 60 21.20 25.32 -7.65
N SER A 61 20.23 25.80 -8.43
CA SER A 61 20.04 27.24 -8.66
C SER A 61 19.02 27.87 -7.71
N SER A 62 19.40 28.99 -7.09
CA SER A 62 18.61 29.75 -6.10
C SER A 62 17.31 30.37 -6.62
N ASN A 63 16.87 30.05 -7.83
CA ASN A 63 15.68 30.57 -8.53
C ASN A 63 14.59 29.49 -8.74
N GLU A 64 14.76 28.33 -8.11
CA GLU A 64 14.08 27.08 -8.49
C GLU A 64 12.63 26.95 -8.04
N GLU A 65 12.18 27.60 -6.98
CA GLU A 65 10.73 27.62 -6.70
C GLU A 65 9.96 28.31 -7.84
N GLY A 66 10.49 29.44 -8.34
CA GLY A 66 9.91 30.13 -9.50
C GLY A 66 9.99 29.30 -10.77
N GLU A 67 11.07 28.56 -10.97
CA GLU A 67 11.22 27.67 -12.12
C GLU A 67 10.31 26.43 -12.04
N ILE A 68 10.20 25.80 -10.87
CA ILE A 68 9.29 24.68 -10.59
C ILE A 68 7.85 25.14 -10.81
N ILE A 69 7.47 26.30 -10.23
CA ILE A 69 6.15 26.89 -10.46
C ILE A 69 5.94 27.16 -11.96
N ARG A 70 6.93 27.71 -12.67
CA ARG A 70 6.83 27.93 -14.13
C ARG A 70 6.65 26.63 -14.90
N ARG A 71 7.39 25.57 -14.54
CA ARG A 71 7.31 24.24 -15.17
C ARG A 71 5.94 23.60 -14.92
N ILE A 72 5.46 23.62 -13.67
CA ILE A 72 4.10 23.21 -13.29
C ILE A 72 3.05 23.91 -14.14
N LEU A 73 3.13 25.23 -14.27
CA LEU A 73 2.16 26.02 -15.04
C LEU A 73 2.25 25.80 -16.55
N SER A 74 3.40 25.34 -17.06
CA SER A 74 3.61 25.16 -18.50
C SER A 74 3.25 23.77 -19.02
N ASP A 75 3.45 22.71 -18.24
CA ASP A 75 3.19 21.33 -18.66
C ASP A 75 3.00 20.37 -17.47
N PRO A 76 1.89 20.43 -16.71
CA PRO A 76 1.68 19.56 -15.56
C PRO A 76 1.78 18.06 -15.89
N LYS A 77 1.37 17.65 -17.11
CA LYS A 77 1.32 16.26 -17.55
C LYS A 77 2.70 15.70 -17.90
N GLY A 78 3.57 16.51 -18.51
CA GLY A 78 4.94 16.13 -18.83
C GLY A 78 5.80 15.85 -17.60
N TRP A 79 5.41 16.36 -16.43
CA TRP A 79 6.14 16.24 -15.17
C TRP A 79 5.45 15.37 -14.10
N CYS A 80 4.21 14.95 -14.34
CA CYS A 80 3.46 14.06 -13.46
C CYS A 80 2.48 13.24 -14.28
N LEU A 81 2.68 11.93 -14.31
CA LEU A 81 1.83 10.99 -15.05
C LEU A 81 0.36 11.02 -14.60
N ASP A 82 0.08 11.39 -13.35
CA ASP A 82 -1.29 11.46 -12.80
C ASP A 82 -1.96 12.82 -13.01
N ALA A 83 -1.21 13.84 -13.45
CA ALA A 83 -1.80 15.14 -13.68
C ALA A 83 -2.84 15.07 -14.83
N PRO A 84 -3.90 15.89 -14.79
CA PRO A 84 -4.79 16.08 -15.92
C PRO A 84 -4.03 16.50 -17.18
N ALA A 85 -4.46 16.01 -18.34
CA ALA A 85 -3.83 16.34 -19.63
C ALA A 85 -3.96 17.84 -19.99
N GLU A 86 -5.01 18.50 -19.48
CA GLU A 86 -5.23 19.92 -19.68
C GLU A 86 -4.40 20.75 -18.70
N VAL A 87 -3.52 21.59 -19.25
CA VAL A 87 -2.59 22.45 -18.49
C VAL A 87 -3.28 23.30 -17.42
N ASN A 88 -4.43 23.89 -17.74
CA ASN A 88 -5.19 24.74 -16.81
C ASN A 88 -5.78 23.97 -15.61
N VAL A 89 -6.07 22.67 -15.78
CA VAL A 89 -6.60 21.80 -14.72
C VAL A 89 -5.45 21.20 -13.91
N GLY A 90 -4.36 20.79 -14.57
CA GLY A 90 -3.15 20.34 -13.90
C GLY A 90 -2.44 21.44 -13.10
N ALA A 91 -2.48 22.69 -13.55
CA ALA A 91 -1.98 23.83 -12.76
C ALA A 91 -2.77 24.00 -11.45
N LYS A 92 -4.10 23.84 -11.49
CA LYS A 92 -4.97 23.92 -10.29
C LYS A 92 -4.73 22.78 -9.31
N PHE A 93 -4.39 21.59 -9.80
CA PHE A 93 -4.03 20.44 -8.96
C PHE A 93 -2.89 20.77 -7.99
N TYR A 94 -1.89 21.55 -8.44
CA TYR A 94 -0.77 22.00 -7.60
C TYR A 94 -1.03 23.34 -6.88
N ASP A 95 -1.93 24.20 -7.38
CA ASP A 95 -2.31 25.48 -6.74
C ASP A 95 -3.25 25.30 -5.52
N MET A 96 -3.93 24.15 -5.39
CA MET A 96 -4.70 23.77 -4.19
C MET A 96 -3.85 23.75 -2.91
N GLY A 97 -2.52 23.69 -3.04
CA GLY A 97 -1.56 23.68 -1.94
C GLY A 97 -1.60 24.93 -1.04
N LYS A 98 -2.11 26.08 -1.53
CA LYS A 98 -2.24 27.29 -0.70
C LYS A 98 -3.11 27.09 0.55
N MET A 99 -4.05 26.13 0.52
CA MET A 99 -4.89 25.79 1.69
C MET A 99 -4.17 24.91 2.71
N PHE A 100 -3.07 24.23 2.32
CA PHE A 100 -2.35 23.25 3.15
C PHE A 100 -0.98 23.74 3.63
N GLY A 101 -0.55 24.93 3.19
CA GLY A 101 0.65 25.61 3.66
C GLY A 101 1.49 26.19 2.51
N PRO A 102 2.42 27.12 2.82
CA PRO A 102 3.37 27.60 1.82
C PRO A 102 4.24 26.43 1.31
N GLY A 103 4.43 26.34 -0.01
CA GLY A 103 5.32 25.34 -0.64
C GLY A 103 4.72 23.96 -0.93
N PHE A 104 3.48 23.66 -0.49
CA PHE A 104 2.88 22.32 -0.66
C PHE A 104 2.84 21.85 -2.13
N GLY A 105 2.48 22.74 -3.06
CA GLY A 105 2.43 22.41 -4.49
C GLY A 105 3.82 22.08 -5.06
N THR A 106 4.85 22.81 -4.64
CA THR A 106 6.25 22.57 -5.01
C THR A 106 6.72 21.21 -4.50
N ASP A 107 6.44 20.88 -3.23
CA ASP A 107 6.81 19.58 -2.65
C ASP A 107 6.14 18.41 -3.37
N LEU A 108 4.85 18.55 -3.68
CA LEU A 108 4.06 17.53 -4.37
C LEU A 108 4.60 17.29 -5.78
N PHE A 109 4.93 18.38 -6.49
CA PHE A 109 5.56 18.30 -7.80
C PHE A 109 6.92 17.59 -7.75
N LEU A 110 7.78 17.97 -6.79
CA LEU A 110 9.09 17.35 -6.62
C LEU A 110 8.95 15.85 -6.38
N TYR A 111 8.04 15.46 -5.49
CA TYR A 111 7.79 14.05 -5.21
C TYR A 111 7.31 13.30 -6.46
N HIS A 112 6.34 13.82 -7.21
CA HIS A 112 5.88 13.16 -8.44
C HIS A 112 6.99 13.06 -9.48
N THR A 113 7.81 14.10 -9.65
CA THR A 113 8.94 14.08 -10.59
C THR A 113 9.95 13.01 -10.19
N VAL A 114 10.32 12.93 -8.91
CA VAL A 114 11.22 11.88 -8.39
C VAL A 114 10.61 10.51 -8.61
N ARG A 115 9.34 10.31 -8.24
CA ARG A 115 8.63 9.04 -8.44
C ARG A 115 8.65 8.62 -9.91
N ASP A 116 8.28 9.49 -10.83
CA ASP A 116 8.20 9.18 -12.25
C ASP A 116 9.61 8.87 -12.82
N ASN A 117 10.65 9.60 -12.40
CA ASN A 117 12.05 9.29 -12.76
C ASN A 117 12.48 7.91 -12.24
N ILE A 118 12.13 7.56 -11.00
CA ILE A 118 12.42 6.25 -10.41
C ILE A 118 11.65 5.14 -11.12
N GLN A 119 10.40 5.36 -11.51
CA GLN A 119 9.61 4.40 -12.29
C GLN A 119 10.18 4.20 -13.72
N GLN A 120 10.71 5.24 -14.34
CA GLN A 120 11.44 5.11 -15.61
C GLN A 120 12.73 4.31 -15.43
N LEU A 121 13.49 4.59 -14.37
CA LEU A 121 14.69 3.82 -14.01
C LEU A 121 14.35 2.35 -13.76
N GLN A 122 13.32 2.08 -12.96
CA GLN A 122 12.80 0.75 -12.68
C GLN A 122 12.52 -0.02 -13.97
N LYS A 123 11.78 0.58 -14.91
CA LYS A 123 11.49 -0.02 -16.23
C LYS A 123 12.77 -0.29 -17.03
N SER A 124 13.70 0.67 -17.05
CA SER A 124 14.96 0.55 -17.80
C SER A 124 15.86 -0.58 -17.28
N LEU A 125 15.79 -0.87 -15.98
CA LEU A 125 16.58 -1.90 -15.31
C LEU A 125 15.83 -3.25 -15.20
N GLY A 126 14.57 -3.32 -15.59
CA GLY A 126 13.76 -4.53 -15.44
C GLY A 126 13.49 -4.91 -13.97
N ILE A 127 13.42 -3.92 -13.07
CA ILE A 127 13.17 -4.16 -11.64
C ILE A 127 11.69 -4.41 -11.40
N SER A 128 11.34 -5.56 -10.85
CA SER A 128 9.94 -5.94 -10.56
C SER A 128 9.21 -4.89 -9.73
N GLY A 129 7.96 -4.61 -10.06
CA GLY A 129 7.04 -3.80 -9.25
C GLY A 129 6.35 -4.60 -8.15
N VAL A 130 6.72 -5.86 -7.96
CA VAL A 130 6.11 -6.80 -7.01
C VAL A 130 7.10 -7.14 -5.91
N ARG A 131 6.66 -6.99 -4.66
CA ARG A 131 7.43 -7.41 -3.49
C ARG A 131 6.76 -8.57 -2.77
N THR A 132 7.55 -9.31 -2.01
CA THR A 132 6.99 -10.33 -1.11
C THR A 132 6.42 -9.65 0.15
N ARG A 133 5.11 -9.75 0.36
CA ARG A 133 4.44 -9.37 1.60
C ARG A 133 4.24 -10.59 2.50
N ASN A 134 4.07 -10.33 3.79
CA ASN A 134 3.91 -11.36 4.81
C ASN A 134 2.71 -11.06 5.69
N ILE A 135 1.88 -12.07 5.94
CA ILE A 135 0.80 -12.02 6.93
C ILE A 135 1.02 -13.14 7.94
N SER A 136 0.88 -12.82 9.23
CA SER A 136 0.93 -13.78 10.31
C SER A 136 -0.40 -13.83 11.04
N VAL A 137 -1.16 -14.91 10.84
CA VAL A 137 -2.37 -15.20 11.62
C VAL A 137 -2.15 -16.44 12.47
N ARG A 138 -2.56 -16.40 13.74
CA ARG A 138 -2.43 -17.55 14.65
C ARG A 138 -3.37 -18.67 14.20
N VAL A 139 -2.88 -19.91 14.17
CA VAL A 139 -3.74 -21.09 14.01
C VAL A 139 -3.90 -21.80 15.34
N ARG A 140 -5.13 -21.90 15.85
CA ARG A 140 -5.42 -22.80 16.97
C ARG A 140 -5.48 -24.23 16.45
N PRO A 141 -4.68 -25.18 16.98
CA PRO A 141 -4.97 -26.58 16.72
C PRO A 141 -6.39 -26.84 17.25
N GLY A 142 -7.25 -27.42 16.39
CA GLY A 142 -8.56 -27.93 16.81
C GLY A 142 -8.40 -28.87 18.00
N ARG A 143 -9.49 -29.15 18.74
CA ARG A 143 -9.53 -29.91 20.01
C ARG A 143 -8.91 -31.32 19.90
N CYS A 144 -7.59 -31.43 19.75
CA CYS A 144 -6.84 -32.64 19.96
C CYS A 144 -6.65 -32.76 21.45
N ARG A 145 -7.40 -33.68 22.04
CA ARG A 145 -7.38 -34.05 23.45
C ARG A 145 -6.09 -34.81 23.78
N TRP A 146 -4.94 -34.19 23.53
CA TRP A 146 -3.64 -34.73 23.89
C TRP A 146 -2.80 -33.65 24.55
N ARG A 147 -2.51 -33.87 25.83
CA ARG A 147 -1.58 -33.12 26.65
C ARG A 147 -0.22 -33.13 25.95
N SER A 148 0.09 -32.05 25.26
CA SER A 148 1.47 -31.64 25.03
C SER A 148 1.46 -30.12 24.88
N LEU A 149 2.43 -29.45 25.49
CA LEU A 149 2.71 -28.02 25.30
C LEU A 149 3.20 -27.78 23.86
N SER A 150 2.40 -28.13 22.87
CA SER A 150 2.70 -27.92 21.46
C SER A 150 2.54 -26.44 21.17
N LYS A 151 3.69 -25.76 21.13
CA LYS A 151 3.94 -24.40 20.63
C LYS A 151 2.79 -23.85 19.79
N ARG A 152 2.22 -22.72 20.22
CA ARG A 152 1.32 -21.87 19.41
C ARG A 152 2.03 -21.62 18.07
N ARG A 153 1.51 -22.17 16.97
CA ARG A 153 2.09 -21.97 15.64
C ARG A 153 1.38 -20.80 14.96
N HIS A 154 2.15 -19.80 14.59
CA HIS A 154 1.72 -18.79 13.64
C HIS A 154 1.82 -19.39 12.24
N ARG A 155 0.81 -19.16 11.38
CA ARG A 155 1.02 -19.35 9.95
C ARG A 155 1.52 -18.02 9.41
N LEU A 156 2.83 -17.95 9.18
CA LEU A 156 3.39 -16.93 8.31
C LEU A 156 3.05 -17.35 6.88
N PHE A 157 2.34 -16.48 6.17
CA PHE A 157 2.02 -16.63 4.77
C PHE A 157 2.71 -15.52 3.99
N SER A 158 3.59 -15.91 3.09
CA SER A 158 4.34 -15.01 2.22
C SER A 158 3.72 -15.06 0.83
N TYR A 159 3.45 -13.91 0.24
CA TYR A 159 2.85 -13.82 -1.09
C TYR A 159 3.38 -12.60 -1.85
N PRO A 160 3.47 -12.67 -3.19
CA PRO A 160 3.77 -11.50 -4.00
C PRO A 160 2.59 -10.54 -3.99
N ALA A 161 2.86 -9.25 -3.83
CA ALA A 161 1.87 -8.19 -3.94
C ALA A 161 2.48 -6.99 -4.65
N LEU A 162 1.61 -6.17 -5.24
CA LEU A 162 2.04 -4.93 -5.88
C LEU A 162 2.65 -3.97 -4.85
N GLU A 163 3.66 -3.24 -5.30
CA GLU A 163 4.19 -2.10 -4.56
C GLU A 163 3.52 -0.83 -5.05
N ASP A 164 2.78 -0.16 -4.17
CA ASP A 164 1.85 0.94 -4.50
C ASP A 164 2.50 2.09 -5.29
N GLN A 165 3.82 2.27 -5.19
CA GLN A 165 4.55 3.36 -5.83
C GLN A 165 5.40 2.94 -7.04
N LEU A 166 5.55 1.64 -7.29
CA LEU A 166 6.31 1.10 -8.42
C LEU A 166 5.34 0.66 -9.53
N VAL A 167 5.86 0.56 -10.76
CA VAL A 167 5.03 0.16 -11.90
C VAL A 167 5.08 -1.36 -12.07
N MET A 168 3.91 -1.99 -12.17
CA MET A 168 3.81 -3.40 -12.56
C MET A 168 4.39 -3.61 -13.97
N GLN A 169 5.31 -4.57 -14.11
CA GLN A 169 5.85 -5.00 -15.40
C GLN A 169 5.09 -6.20 -15.97
N GLU A 170 5.27 -6.50 -17.25
CA GLU A 170 4.64 -7.67 -17.87
C GLU A 170 5.09 -8.99 -17.21
N SER A 171 6.36 -9.06 -16.77
CA SER A 171 6.90 -10.20 -16.01
C SER A 171 6.21 -10.42 -14.67
N ASP A 172 5.67 -9.35 -14.07
CA ASP A 172 5.04 -9.39 -12.75
C ASP A 172 3.64 -10.02 -12.82
N ARG A 173 2.96 -9.86 -13.96
CA ARG A 173 1.60 -10.40 -14.18
C ARG A 173 1.55 -11.90 -13.97
N VAL A 174 2.48 -12.64 -14.55
CA VAL A 174 2.53 -14.10 -14.41
C VAL A 174 2.70 -14.49 -12.94
N THR A 175 3.57 -13.77 -12.21
CA THR A 175 3.83 -14.02 -10.78
C THR A 175 2.56 -13.78 -9.93
N LEU A 176 1.87 -12.66 -10.16
CA LEU A 176 0.65 -12.31 -9.43
C LEU A 176 -0.51 -13.27 -9.74
N GLN A 177 -0.70 -13.60 -11.02
CA GLN A 177 -1.76 -14.52 -11.45
C GLN A 177 -1.57 -15.92 -10.88
N GLN A 178 -0.32 -16.41 -10.82
CA GLN A 178 -0.01 -17.71 -10.22
C GLN A 178 -0.20 -17.73 -8.71
N ALA A 179 -0.03 -16.58 -8.03
CA ALA A 179 -0.20 -16.48 -6.59
C ALA A 179 -1.67 -16.36 -6.16
N ALA A 180 -2.54 -15.80 -7.01
CA ALA A 180 -3.93 -15.52 -6.65
C ALA A 180 -4.69 -16.74 -6.09
N PRO A 181 -4.63 -17.94 -6.69
CA PRO A 181 -5.31 -19.12 -6.14
C PRO A 181 -4.82 -19.51 -4.74
N GLU A 182 -3.52 -19.40 -4.46
CA GLU A 182 -2.97 -19.75 -3.14
C GLU A 182 -3.30 -18.70 -2.09
N ILE A 183 -3.40 -17.41 -2.47
CA ILE A 183 -3.87 -16.33 -1.59
C ILE A 183 -5.34 -16.56 -1.20
N ILE A 184 -6.20 -16.85 -2.18
CA ILE A 184 -7.63 -17.11 -1.94
C ILE A 184 -7.82 -18.37 -1.08
N LYS A 185 -7.08 -19.44 -1.38
CA LYS A 185 -7.07 -20.67 -0.59
C LYS A 185 -6.58 -20.43 0.84
N TYR A 186 -5.56 -19.60 1.03
CA TYR A 186 -5.10 -19.20 2.36
C TYR A 186 -6.20 -18.46 3.13
N PHE A 187 -6.85 -17.46 2.50
CA PHE A 187 -7.99 -16.76 3.08
C PHE A 187 -9.11 -17.72 3.51
N ILE A 188 -9.55 -18.61 2.62
CA ILE A 188 -10.57 -19.64 2.93
C ILE A 188 -10.13 -20.46 4.14
N SER A 189 -8.86 -20.87 4.20
CA SER A 189 -8.33 -21.65 5.32
C SER A 189 -8.38 -20.90 6.65
N LEU A 190 -8.31 -19.56 6.64
CA LEU A 190 -8.44 -18.71 7.83
C LEU A 190 -9.90 -18.57 8.26
N VAL A 191 -10.82 -18.35 7.31
CA VAL A 191 -12.26 -18.21 7.58
C VAL A 191 -12.87 -19.51 8.11
N GLN A 192 -12.39 -20.66 7.65
CA GLN A 192 -12.84 -21.99 8.10
C GLN A 192 -12.19 -22.44 9.42
N MET A 193 -11.37 -21.61 10.06
CA MET A 193 -10.79 -21.96 11.35
C MET A 193 -11.87 -22.10 12.44
N PRO A 194 -11.56 -22.76 13.59
CA PRO A 194 -12.51 -22.93 14.70
C PRO A 194 -13.01 -21.63 15.36
N LEU A 195 -12.53 -20.47 14.91
CA LEU A 195 -13.14 -19.17 15.13
C LEU A 195 -13.98 -18.90 13.88
N GLU A 196 -15.29 -19.10 13.98
CA GLU A 196 -16.20 -18.89 12.85
C GLU A 196 -16.27 -17.38 12.53
N TYR A 197 -15.33 -16.89 11.73
CA TYR A 197 -15.40 -15.53 11.20
C TYR A 197 -16.69 -15.40 10.40
N ARG A 198 -17.39 -14.29 10.59
CA ARG A 198 -18.58 -13.97 9.81
C ARG A 198 -18.11 -13.41 8.46
N LEU A 199 -18.41 -14.14 7.39
CA LEU A 199 -17.96 -13.82 6.04
C LEU A 199 -18.99 -12.98 5.30
N PHE A 200 -18.53 -11.90 4.69
CA PHE A 200 -19.32 -10.95 3.94
C PHE A 200 -18.71 -10.70 2.55
N LEU A 201 -19.58 -10.49 1.57
CA LEU A 201 -19.27 -9.79 0.33
C LEU A 201 -19.59 -8.32 0.57
N VAL A 202 -18.66 -7.43 0.26
CA VAL A 202 -18.85 -5.99 0.39
C VAL A 202 -19.15 -5.41 -1.00
N ASP A 203 -20.29 -4.73 -1.12
CA ASP A 203 -20.71 -4.11 -2.39
C ASP A 203 -20.10 -2.72 -2.61
N GLU A 204 -20.40 -2.10 -3.75
CA GLU A 204 -19.94 -0.75 -4.11
C GLU A 204 -20.41 0.36 -3.15
N LYS A 205 -21.42 0.09 -2.31
CA LYS A 205 -21.94 1.00 -1.29
C LYS A 205 -21.40 0.68 0.10
N GLU A 206 -20.36 -0.15 0.18
CA GLU A 206 -19.76 -0.66 1.41
C GLU A 206 -20.74 -1.47 2.28
N GLN A 207 -21.82 -2.00 1.70
CA GLN A 207 -22.76 -2.84 2.41
C GLN A 207 -22.24 -4.27 2.53
N LYS A 208 -22.30 -4.80 3.74
CA LYS A 208 -21.84 -6.16 4.06
C LYS A 208 -22.97 -7.16 3.86
N ILE A 209 -22.88 -7.95 2.78
CA ILE A 209 -23.84 -8.99 2.41
C ILE A 209 -23.30 -10.33 2.92
N PRO A 210 -23.99 -11.03 3.84
CA PRO A 210 -23.54 -12.35 4.30
C PRO A 210 -23.31 -13.30 3.13
N THR A 211 -22.17 -13.98 3.09
CA THR A 211 -21.80 -14.87 1.99
C THR A 211 -21.18 -16.18 2.49
N SER A 212 -20.87 -17.09 1.55
CA SER A 212 -20.36 -18.43 1.84
C SER A 212 -18.96 -18.63 1.29
N VAL A 213 -18.23 -19.61 1.82
CA VAL A 213 -16.92 -20.01 1.32
C VAL A 213 -16.99 -20.40 -0.17
N SER A 214 -18.06 -21.06 -0.60
CA SER A 214 -18.24 -21.45 -2.01
C SER A 214 -18.33 -20.25 -2.95
N ALA A 215 -18.85 -19.10 -2.48
CA ALA A 215 -18.82 -17.87 -3.27
C ALA A 215 -17.39 -17.36 -3.48
N VAL A 216 -16.54 -17.47 -2.46
CA VAL A 216 -15.12 -17.11 -2.53
C VAL A 216 -14.36 -18.07 -3.45
N GLU A 217 -14.64 -19.37 -3.38
CA GLU A 217 -14.05 -20.38 -4.27
C GLU A 217 -14.39 -20.12 -5.75
N ASN A 218 -15.63 -19.71 -6.04
CA ASN A 218 -16.03 -19.40 -7.41
C ASN A 218 -15.28 -18.19 -7.99
N ALA A 219 -14.89 -17.22 -7.15
CA ALA A 219 -14.13 -16.04 -7.58
C ALA A 219 -12.71 -16.37 -8.06
N VAL A 220 -12.15 -17.53 -7.67
CA VAL A 220 -10.81 -17.97 -8.12
C VAL A 220 -10.74 -18.08 -9.64
N SER A 221 -11.80 -18.55 -10.28
CA SER A 221 -11.84 -18.81 -11.72
C SER A 221 -11.69 -17.55 -12.58
N SER A 222 -12.05 -16.39 -12.03
CA SER A 222 -11.97 -15.08 -12.68
C SER A 222 -10.90 -14.16 -12.09
N ALA A 223 -10.10 -14.66 -11.14
CA ALA A 223 -9.10 -13.86 -10.44
C ALA A 223 -7.87 -13.60 -11.33
N THR A 224 -7.56 -12.32 -11.52
CA THR A 224 -6.33 -11.86 -12.17
C THR A 224 -5.25 -11.58 -11.12
N ILE A 225 -5.62 -10.88 -10.04
CA ILE A 225 -4.78 -10.63 -8.87
C ILE A 225 -5.63 -10.90 -7.62
N ALA A 226 -5.01 -11.40 -6.56
CA ALA A 226 -5.65 -11.42 -5.25
C ALA A 226 -4.74 -10.76 -4.22
N GLU A 227 -5.33 -9.97 -3.34
CA GLU A 227 -4.65 -9.36 -2.21
C GLU A 227 -5.36 -9.74 -0.92
N ILE A 228 -4.57 -10.02 0.10
CA ILE A 228 -5.08 -10.30 1.44
C ILE A 228 -4.48 -9.28 2.41
N SER A 229 -5.26 -8.86 3.40
CA SER A 229 -4.76 -8.05 4.51
C SER A 229 -5.51 -8.39 5.80
N THR A 230 -5.01 -7.89 6.93
CA THR A 230 -5.61 -8.11 8.25
C THR A 230 -5.60 -6.83 9.03
N GLU A 231 -6.72 -6.51 9.67
CA GLU A 231 -6.86 -5.31 10.48
C GLU A 231 -7.32 -5.63 11.89
N SER A 232 -6.92 -4.77 12.82
CA SER A 232 -7.21 -4.91 14.24
C SER A 232 -7.09 -3.56 14.92
N PHE A 233 -8.07 -3.23 15.74
CA PHE A 233 -8.18 -1.90 16.32
C PHE A 233 -8.58 -1.97 17.79
N ASP A 234 -7.92 -1.13 18.58
CA ASP A 234 -8.44 -0.71 19.88
C ASP A 234 -9.29 0.54 19.65
N TRP A 235 -10.59 0.41 19.85
CA TRP A 235 -11.56 1.47 19.61
C TRP A 235 -11.77 2.32 20.85
N GLU A 236 -11.70 3.64 20.68
CA GLU A 236 -11.99 4.61 21.72
C GLU A 236 -13.10 5.55 21.26
N LEU A 237 -14.08 5.81 22.14
CA LEU A 237 -15.11 6.82 21.89
C LEU A 237 -14.50 8.21 22.11
N THR A 238 -14.52 9.04 21.08
CA THR A 238 -14.03 10.41 21.19
C THR A 238 -15.07 11.34 21.80
N GLY A 239 -14.64 12.51 22.28
CA GLY A 239 -15.55 13.56 22.78
C GLY A 239 -16.53 14.12 21.74
N ALA A 240 -16.38 13.77 20.46
CA ALA A 240 -17.31 14.11 19.38
C ALA A 240 -18.36 13.00 19.11
N ASN A 241 -18.49 12.02 20.01
CA ASN A 241 -19.37 10.86 19.87
C ASN A 241 -19.09 10.04 18.58
N CYS A 242 -17.83 9.98 18.15
CA CYS A 242 -17.38 9.11 17.08
C CYS A 242 -16.33 8.13 17.58
N TRP A 243 -16.33 6.91 17.03
CA TRP A 243 -15.33 5.90 17.32
C TRP A 243 -14.04 6.19 16.57
N ARG A 244 -12.92 6.10 17.26
CA ARG A 244 -11.58 6.18 16.68
C ARG A 244 -10.84 4.88 16.94
N GLY A 245 -10.39 4.23 15.87
CA GLY A 245 -9.60 3.01 15.96
C GLY A 245 -8.12 3.35 16.01
N LYS A 246 -7.40 2.82 17.01
CA LYS A 246 -5.93 2.77 17.00
C LYS A 246 -5.51 1.38 16.54
N SER A 247 -4.75 1.31 15.45
CA SER A 247 -4.25 0.03 14.95
C SER A 247 -3.41 -0.69 16.01
N VAL A 248 -3.68 -1.97 16.19
CA VAL A 248 -3.00 -2.85 17.15
C VAL A 248 -2.74 -4.21 16.54
N GLU A 249 -1.61 -4.81 16.88
CA GLU A 249 -1.33 -6.18 16.46
C GLU A 249 -2.10 -7.16 17.35
N ARG A 250 -3.04 -7.91 16.75
CA ARG A 250 -3.77 -9.00 17.42
C ARG A 250 -3.43 -10.33 16.79
N LEU A 251 -3.41 -11.37 17.64
CA LEU A 251 -3.15 -12.75 17.21
C LEU A 251 -4.28 -13.33 16.35
N ASP A 252 -5.51 -13.01 16.73
CA ASP A 252 -6.74 -13.32 16.01
C ASP A 252 -7.29 -11.94 15.55
N PRO A 253 -7.09 -11.56 14.28
CA PRO A 253 -7.43 -10.21 13.81
C PRO A 253 -8.92 -9.92 13.93
N ASP A 254 -9.27 -8.64 13.97
CA ASP A 254 -10.67 -8.21 13.98
C ASP A 254 -11.30 -8.43 12.61
N GLU A 255 -10.55 -8.11 11.55
CA GLU A 255 -10.99 -8.23 10.16
C GLU A 255 -9.89 -8.89 9.32
N ILE A 256 -10.29 -9.80 8.43
CA ILE A 256 -9.43 -10.37 7.39
C ILE A 256 -10.07 -9.99 6.06
N LEU A 257 -9.31 -9.32 5.21
CA LEU A 257 -9.79 -8.76 3.96
C LEU A 257 -9.20 -9.53 2.79
N LEU A 258 -10.01 -9.82 1.78
CA LEU A 258 -9.58 -10.40 0.51
C LEU A 258 -10.14 -9.54 -0.62
N ILE A 259 -9.25 -8.95 -1.41
CA ILE A 259 -9.57 -8.25 -2.65
C ILE A 259 -9.21 -9.18 -3.80
N VAL A 260 -10.16 -9.45 -4.70
CA VAL A 260 -9.91 -10.23 -5.92
C VAL A 260 -10.14 -9.31 -7.12
N HIS A 261 -9.06 -8.89 -7.77
CA HIS A 261 -9.15 -8.11 -9.00
C HIS A 261 -9.43 -9.04 -10.18
N LEU A 262 -10.41 -8.66 -10.98
CA LEU A 262 -10.87 -9.38 -12.17
C LEU A 262 -10.09 -8.94 -13.41
N ASP A 263 -9.47 -7.75 -13.37
CA ASP A 263 -8.71 -7.18 -14.46
C ASP A 263 -7.35 -6.60 -14.00
N TRP A 264 -6.44 -6.40 -14.97
CA TRP A 264 -5.11 -5.82 -14.70
C TRP A 264 -5.12 -4.32 -14.42
N SER A 265 -6.24 -3.62 -14.66
CA SER A 265 -6.37 -2.20 -14.33
C SER A 265 -6.88 -1.95 -12.92
N GLU A 266 -7.14 -3.03 -12.17
CA GLU A 266 -7.62 -3.02 -10.78
C GLU A 266 -8.97 -2.32 -10.59
N LYS A 267 -9.73 -2.10 -11.68
CA LYS A 267 -11.02 -1.39 -11.66
C LYS A 267 -12.18 -2.32 -11.38
N GLU A 268 -12.08 -3.57 -11.83
CA GLU A 268 -13.08 -4.59 -11.58
C GLU A 268 -12.53 -5.49 -10.47
N PHE A 269 -13.19 -5.49 -9.32
CA PHE A 269 -12.76 -6.30 -8.18
C PHE A 269 -13.95 -6.80 -7.36
N ILE A 270 -13.72 -7.88 -6.63
CA ILE A 270 -14.64 -8.45 -5.65
C ILE A 270 -13.99 -8.30 -4.28
N PHE A 271 -14.72 -7.71 -3.33
CA PHE A 271 -14.22 -7.48 -1.98
C PHE A 271 -14.91 -8.39 -0.96
N PHE A 272 -14.14 -9.24 -0.29
CA PHE A 272 -14.60 -10.11 0.78
C PHE A 272 -14.02 -9.66 2.11
N GLU A 273 -14.86 -9.68 3.14
CA GLU A 273 -14.49 -9.35 4.50
C GLU A 273 -14.89 -10.47 5.44
N ALA A 274 -13.97 -10.93 6.26
CA ALA A 274 -14.23 -11.89 7.34
C ALA A 274 -14.05 -11.20 8.68
N GLN A 275 -15.15 -11.05 9.44
CA GLN A 275 -15.16 -10.38 10.74
C GLN A 275 -15.09 -11.34 11.91
N HIS A 276 -14.32 -10.96 12.93
CA HIS A 276 -14.21 -11.70 14.17
C HIS A 276 -15.59 -11.83 14.86
N PRO A 277 -15.94 -13.00 15.43
CA PRO A 277 -17.28 -13.22 15.99
C PRO A 277 -17.58 -12.43 17.27
N ASN A 278 -16.55 -11.95 17.98
CA ASN A 278 -16.72 -11.13 19.18
C ASN A 278 -17.17 -9.70 18.83
N LEU A 279 -18.46 -9.42 18.98
CA LEU A 279 -19.09 -8.11 18.73
C LEU A 279 -18.53 -6.99 19.60
N SER A 280 -18.00 -7.29 20.80
CA SER A 280 -17.41 -6.27 21.67
C SER A 280 -16.19 -5.58 21.06
N ARG A 281 -15.64 -6.12 19.97
CA ARG A 281 -14.55 -5.53 19.18
C ARG A 281 -15.03 -4.51 18.15
N PHE A 282 -16.34 -4.42 17.95
CA PHE A 282 -17.01 -3.54 17.00
C PHE A 282 -18.06 -2.72 17.76
N PRO A 283 -17.64 -1.77 18.60
CA PRO A 283 -18.52 -1.16 19.61
C PRO A 283 -19.66 -0.31 19.03
N TRP A 284 -19.65 0.01 17.73
CA TRP A 284 -20.80 0.60 17.04
C TRP A 284 -21.92 -0.40 16.72
N THR A 285 -21.65 -1.71 16.83
CA THR A 285 -22.66 -2.77 16.65
C THR A 285 -23.48 -3.03 17.90
N ASP A 286 -23.06 -2.48 19.06
CA ASP A 286 -23.82 -2.52 20.32
C ASP A 286 -24.97 -1.49 20.37
N THR A 287 -25.38 -0.92 19.24
CA THR A 287 -26.72 -0.34 19.10
C THR A 287 -27.73 -1.48 19.02
N THR A 288 -28.01 -2.11 20.17
CA THR A 288 -29.30 -2.75 20.38
C THR A 288 -30.37 -1.75 19.97
N ALA A 289 -31.09 -2.10 18.92
CA ALA A 289 -32.44 -1.65 18.69
C ALA A 289 -33.21 -1.80 20.01
N GLU A 290 -33.56 -0.67 20.62
CA GLU A 290 -34.80 -0.54 21.38
C GLU A 290 -35.86 0.08 20.45
#